data_AF-A0A9P5BSG9-F1
#
_entry.id   AF-A0A9P5BSG9-F1
#
_cell.length_a   1.000
_cell.length_b   1.000
_cell.length_c   1.000
_cell.angle_alpha   90.00
_cell.angle_beta   90.00
_cell.angle_gamma   90.00
#
_symmetry.space_group_name_H-M   'P 1'
#
loop_
_entity.id
_entity.type
_entity.pdbx_description
1 polymer ?
#
loop_
_entity_poly.entity_id
_entity_poly.type
_entity_poly.pdbx_seq_one_letter_code
_entity_poly.pdbx_strand_id
1 'polypeptide(L)'
;MYPQQLIVTFLMATSATLATARSIDRRQLLGNLGSLSCNVARLQILGALGNTDDAVSKITDATVKDAANTGLQQARGGISQIAQSLLSGSAPPAASRDEVAAGLAAAGDALASADKSDQAVVDAQAGLDKSVKAGQDVVAKC
;
A
#
# COMPACT_ATOMS: atom_id res chain seq x y z
N MET A 1 64.37 -18.40 38.30
CA MET A 1 64.10 -17.61 39.52
C MET A 1 62.68 -17.06 39.40
N TYR A 2 61.76 -17.54 40.26
CA TYR A 2 60.45 -16.93 40.57
C TYR A 2 60.69 -15.74 41.54
N PRO A 3 59.81 -14.70 41.67
CA PRO A 3 58.44 -14.90 42.18
C PRO A 3 57.36 -13.89 41.66
N GLN A 4 56.08 -14.30 41.64
CA GLN A 4 54.96 -13.79 42.47
C GLN A 4 54.49 -12.35 42.17
N GLN A 5 53.24 -12.18 41.70
CA GLN A 5 52.04 -11.71 42.45
C GLN A 5 51.57 -10.42 41.74
N LEU A 6 50.30 -10.10 41.48
CA LEU A 6 49.11 -10.09 42.33
C LEU A 6 47.85 -10.15 41.46
N ILE A 7 46.82 -10.81 41.99
CA ILE A 7 45.42 -10.68 41.59
C ILE A 7 44.94 -9.29 42.01
N VAL A 8 44.35 -8.51 41.10
CA VAL A 8 43.49 -7.37 41.46
C VAL A 8 42.21 -7.46 40.65
N THR A 9 41.18 -7.95 41.32
CA THR A 9 39.76 -7.83 40.99
C THR A 9 39.40 -6.35 40.84
N PHE A 10 38.79 -5.93 39.72
CA PHE A 10 38.09 -4.65 39.69
C PHE A 10 36.80 -4.71 38.85
N LEU A 11 35.70 -4.54 39.59
CA LEU A 11 34.36 -4.07 39.27
C LEU A 11 33.85 -4.16 37.82
N MET A 12 32.79 -4.95 37.63
CA MET A 12 31.79 -4.70 36.60
C MET A 12 30.99 -3.44 36.98
N ALA A 13 31.28 -2.32 36.30
CA ALA A 13 30.38 -1.17 36.29
C ALA A 13 29.31 -1.41 35.22
N THR A 14 28.07 -1.57 35.68
CA THR A 14 26.86 -1.65 34.86
C THR A 14 26.68 -0.35 34.07
N SER A 15 27.04 -0.36 32.79
CA SER A 15 26.68 0.70 31.86
C SER A 15 25.16 0.70 31.69
N ALA A 16 24.51 1.63 32.38
CA ALA A 16 23.11 1.97 32.17
C ALA A 16 22.91 2.32 30.69
N THR A 17 22.16 1.49 29.98
CA THR A 17 21.70 1.74 28.63
C THR A 17 20.83 3.00 28.65
N LEU A 18 21.36 4.12 28.17
CA LEU A 18 20.55 5.25 27.74
C LEU A 18 19.75 4.78 26.51
N ALA A 19 18.65 4.09 26.76
CA ALA A 19 17.66 3.76 25.75
C ALA A 19 17.19 5.07 25.12
N THR A 20 17.24 5.11 23.80
CA THR A 20 16.90 6.24 22.93
C THR A 20 15.47 6.74 23.17
N ALA A 21 15.32 7.73 24.04
CA ALA A 21 14.16 8.61 24.01
C ALA A 21 14.28 9.54 22.79
N ARG A 22 13.77 9.12 21.62
CA ARG A 22 13.28 9.96 20.50
C ARG A 22 12.89 9.11 19.28
N SER A 23 11.71 8.49 19.34
CA SER A 23 10.96 8.12 18.13
C SER A 23 9.43 8.21 18.28
N ILE A 24 8.93 8.72 19.41
CA ILE A 24 7.48 8.88 19.65
C ILE A 24 6.93 10.09 18.86
N ASP A 25 7.69 11.16 18.71
CA ASP A 25 7.17 12.43 18.19
C ASP A 25 6.95 12.43 16.66
N ARG A 26 7.90 11.87 15.89
CA ARG A 26 7.79 11.84 14.42
C ARG A 26 6.72 10.87 13.93
N ARG A 27 6.56 9.72 14.58
CA ARG A 27 5.57 8.69 14.21
C ARG A 27 4.15 9.07 14.64
N GLN A 28 3.99 9.89 15.67
CA GLN A 28 2.68 10.37 16.11
C GLN A 28 2.21 11.60 15.32
N LEU A 29 3.11 12.55 15.01
CA LEU A 29 2.80 13.71 14.15
C LEU A 29 2.65 13.33 12.67
N LEU A 30 3.59 12.55 12.11
CA LEU A 30 3.44 11.99 10.76
C LEU A 30 2.43 10.84 10.72
N GLY A 31 2.14 10.16 11.84
CA GLY A 31 1.09 9.14 11.88
C GLY A 31 -0.29 9.76 11.75
N ASN A 32 -0.53 10.92 12.34
CA ASN A 32 -1.81 11.60 12.20
C ASN A 32 -1.96 12.28 10.82
N LEU A 33 -0.93 12.97 10.33
CA LEU A 33 -0.94 13.56 8.99
C LEU A 33 -0.88 12.50 7.88
N GLY A 34 -0.04 11.48 8.05
CA GLY A 34 0.13 10.34 7.14
C GLY A 34 -1.11 9.46 7.10
N SER A 35 -1.74 9.19 8.24
CA SER A 35 -3.04 8.49 8.24
C SER A 35 -4.13 9.33 7.59
N LEU A 36 -4.17 10.67 7.77
CA LEU A 36 -5.15 11.51 7.09
C LEU A 36 -4.92 11.52 5.57
N SER A 37 -3.68 11.75 5.10
CA SER A 37 -3.35 11.72 3.68
C SER A 37 -3.55 10.35 3.05
N CYS A 38 -3.26 9.28 3.79
CA CYS A 38 -3.54 7.92 3.36
C CYS A 38 -5.05 7.67 3.26
N ASN A 39 -5.85 8.11 4.24
CA ASN A 39 -7.30 7.95 4.19
C ASN A 39 -7.91 8.70 3.00
N VAL A 40 -7.43 9.91 2.70
CA VAL A 40 -7.83 10.64 1.49
C VAL A 40 -7.45 9.87 0.23
N ALA A 41 -6.21 9.40 0.12
CA ALA A 41 -5.76 8.61 -1.03
C ALA A 41 -6.60 7.35 -1.22
N ARG A 42 -6.91 6.63 -0.13
CA ARG A 42 -7.77 5.42 -0.13
C ARG A 42 -9.18 5.72 -0.64
N LEU A 43 -9.81 6.80 -0.18
CA LEU A 43 -11.14 7.17 -0.66
C LEU A 43 -11.12 7.58 -2.13
N GLN A 44 -10.09 8.31 -2.56
CA GLN A 44 -9.92 8.71 -3.96
C GLN A 44 -9.75 7.50 -4.88
N ILE A 45 -8.91 6.52 -4.51
CA ILE A 45 -8.78 5.31 -5.32
C ILE A 45 -10.07 4.49 -5.31
N LEU A 46 -10.79 4.37 -4.19
CA LEU A 46 -12.06 3.63 -4.16
C LEU A 46 -13.10 4.26 -5.09
N GLY A 47 -13.19 5.59 -5.11
CA GLY A 47 -14.04 6.31 -6.06
C GLY A 47 -13.60 6.10 -7.52
N ALA A 48 -12.30 6.17 -7.80
CA ALA A 48 -11.77 5.92 -9.13
C ALA A 48 -12.01 4.47 -9.59
N LEU A 49 -11.77 3.49 -8.72
CA LEU A 49 -12.03 2.06 -8.97
C LEU A 49 -13.51 1.80 -9.23
N GLY A 50 -14.43 2.49 -8.54
CA GLY A 50 -15.86 2.41 -8.83
C GLY A 50 -16.19 2.86 -10.25
N ASN A 51 -15.66 4.00 -10.69
CA ASN A 51 -15.87 4.48 -12.06
C ASN A 51 -15.28 3.52 -13.12
N THR A 52 -14.13 2.92 -12.84
CA THR A 52 -13.50 1.93 -13.72
C THR A 52 -14.34 0.65 -13.79
N ASP A 53 -14.81 0.15 -12.65
CA ASP A 53 -15.69 -1.02 -12.53
C ASP A 53 -17.00 -0.83 -13.30
N ASP A 54 -17.63 0.35 -13.20
CA ASP A 54 -18.83 0.69 -13.97
C ASP A 54 -18.60 0.61 -15.48
N ALA A 55 -17.42 1.02 -15.98
CA ALA A 55 -17.07 0.90 -17.38
C ALA A 55 -16.75 -0.56 -17.77
N VAL A 56 -15.98 -1.27 -16.94
CA VAL A 56 -15.66 -2.70 -17.13
C VAL A 56 -16.92 -3.55 -17.19
N SER A 57 -17.94 -3.25 -16.40
CA SER A 57 -19.21 -3.97 -16.39
C SER A 57 -19.94 -3.95 -17.74
N LYS A 58 -19.68 -2.93 -18.56
CA LYS A 58 -20.28 -2.72 -19.89
C LYS A 58 -19.49 -3.39 -21.02
N ILE A 59 -18.30 -3.92 -20.74
CA ILE A 59 -17.49 -4.64 -21.74
C ILE A 59 -18.23 -5.91 -22.18
N THR A 60 -18.32 -6.09 -23.50
CA THR A 60 -19.06 -7.20 -24.11
C THR A 60 -18.28 -8.51 -24.02
N ASP A 61 -16.95 -8.44 -24.19
CA ASP A 61 -16.06 -9.59 -24.02
C ASP A 61 -16.02 -10.02 -22.54
N ALA A 62 -16.58 -11.20 -22.25
CA ALA A 62 -16.66 -11.73 -20.89
C ALA A 62 -15.28 -12.06 -20.30
N THR A 63 -14.34 -12.54 -21.12
CA THR A 63 -13.00 -12.91 -20.65
C THR A 63 -12.20 -11.67 -20.25
N VAL A 64 -12.23 -10.61 -21.06
CA VAL A 64 -11.62 -9.32 -20.73
C VAL A 64 -12.24 -8.74 -19.46
N LYS A 65 -13.58 -8.74 -19.39
CA LYS A 65 -14.31 -8.21 -18.25
C LYS A 65 -13.94 -8.92 -16.94
N ASP A 66 -13.94 -10.25 -16.94
CA ASP A 66 -13.62 -11.04 -15.75
C ASP A 66 -12.17 -10.88 -15.31
N ALA A 67 -11.24 -10.81 -16.27
CA ALA A 67 -9.82 -10.56 -16.00
C ALA A 67 -9.60 -9.15 -15.42
N ALA A 68 -10.23 -8.13 -16.00
CA ALA A 68 -10.15 -6.76 -15.50
C ALA A 68 -10.74 -6.66 -14.08
N ASN A 69 -11.93 -7.24 -13.86
CA ASN A 69 -12.58 -7.29 -12.55
C ASN A 69 -11.72 -8.00 -11.50
N THR A 70 -11.04 -9.08 -11.87
CA THR A 70 -10.11 -9.77 -10.96
C THR A 70 -8.98 -8.83 -10.50
N GLY A 71 -8.38 -8.06 -11.41
CA GLY A 71 -7.39 -7.05 -11.07
C GLY A 71 -7.94 -5.93 -10.18
N LEU A 72 -9.13 -5.41 -10.49
CA LEU A 72 -9.78 -4.39 -9.66
C LEU A 72 -10.09 -4.90 -8.25
N GLN A 73 -10.54 -6.15 -8.12
CA GLN A 73 -10.83 -6.79 -6.83
C GLN A 73 -9.55 -7.01 -6.02
N GLN A 74 -8.44 -7.40 -6.67
CA GLN A 74 -7.13 -7.47 -6.01
C GLN A 74 -6.70 -6.10 -5.46
N ALA A 75 -6.86 -5.02 -6.24
CA ALA A 75 -6.54 -3.68 -5.77
C ALA A 75 -7.41 -3.26 -4.57
N ARG A 76 -8.72 -3.57 -4.59
CA ARG A 76 -9.62 -3.35 -3.45
C ARG A 76 -9.20 -4.16 -2.22
N GLY A 77 -8.70 -5.38 -2.41
CA GLY A 77 -8.12 -6.21 -1.36
C GLY A 77 -6.98 -5.52 -0.64
N GLY A 78 -5.99 -5.00 -1.39
CA GLY A 78 -4.89 -4.23 -0.83
C GLY A 78 -5.36 -2.98 -0.06
N ILE A 79 -6.30 -2.21 -0.62
CA ILE A 79 -6.89 -1.03 0.06
C ILE A 79 -7.60 -1.41 1.37
N SER A 80 -8.25 -2.57 1.40
CA SER A 80 -8.93 -3.10 2.59
C SER A 80 -7.92 -3.47 3.68
N GLN A 81 -6.82 -4.13 3.34
CA GLN A 81 -5.75 -4.43 4.30
C GLN A 81 -5.13 -3.15 4.88
N ILE A 82 -4.87 -2.15 4.03
CA ILE A 82 -4.40 -0.83 4.48
C ILE A 82 -5.40 -0.22 5.48
N ALA A 83 -6.71 -0.32 5.20
CA ALA A 83 -7.77 0.13 6.11
C ALA A 83 -7.64 -0.49 7.50
N GLN A 84 -7.51 -1.82 7.53
CA GLN A 84 -7.49 -2.60 8.77
C GLN A 84 -6.27 -2.27 9.61
N SER A 85 -5.11 -2.07 8.98
CA SER A 85 -3.90 -1.64 9.69
C SER A 85 -4.07 -0.25 10.30
N LEU A 86 -4.64 0.71 9.58
CA LEU A 86 -4.92 2.04 10.13
C LEU A 86 -5.91 2.01 11.29
N LEU A 87 -6.99 1.23 11.16
CA LEU A 87 -8.00 1.08 12.22
C LEU A 87 -7.42 0.46 13.49
N SER A 88 -6.44 -0.43 13.36
CA SER A 88 -5.71 -1.03 14.49
C SER A 88 -4.54 -0.17 14.98
N GLY A 89 -4.32 1.02 14.42
CA GLY A 89 -3.20 1.92 14.77
C GLY A 89 -1.82 1.45 14.28
N SER A 90 -1.79 0.43 13.43
CA SER A 90 -0.58 -0.08 12.80
C SER A 90 -0.25 0.67 11.51
N ALA A 91 1.02 0.68 11.12
CA ALA A 91 1.42 1.17 9.82
C ALA A 91 0.87 0.23 8.70
N PRO A 92 0.38 0.77 7.58
CA PRO A 92 0.01 -0.02 6.41
C PRO A 92 1.15 -0.94 5.91
N PRO A 93 0.87 -2.23 5.65
CA PRO A 93 1.87 -3.17 5.16
C PRO A 93 2.32 -2.80 3.75
N ALA A 94 3.61 -3.03 3.46
CA ALA A 94 4.13 -2.86 2.10
C ALA A 94 3.43 -3.77 1.09
N ALA A 95 3.23 -5.04 1.46
CA ALA A 95 2.53 -6.02 0.64
C ALA A 95 1.13 -5.54 0.20
N SER A 96 0.40 -4.82 1.06
CA SER A 96 -0.92 -4.29 0.71
C SER A 96 -0.84 -3.17 -0.32
N ARG A 97 0.21 -2.33 -0.31
CA ARG A 97 0.48 -1.34 -1.37
C ARG A 97 0.89 -2.02 -2.68
N ASP A 98 1.68 -3.08 -2.58
CA ASP A 98 2.10 -3.89 -3.73
C ASP A 98 0.90 -4.59 -4.37
N GLU A 99 -0.05 -5.09 -3.58
CA GLU A 99 -1.32 -5.66 -4.07
C GLU A 99 -2.16 -4.61 -4.83
N VAL A 100 -2.20 -3.36 -4.36
CA VAL A 100 -2.87 -2.26 -5.09
C VAL A 100 -2.22 -2.06 -6.46
N ALA A 101 -0.89 -1.94 -6.50
CA ALA A 101 -0.16 -1.74 -7.75
C ALA A 101 -0.33 -2.94 -8.71
N ALA A 102 -0.20 -4.16 -8.18
CA ALA A 102 -0.34 -5.39 -8.95
C ALA A 102 -1.75 -5.57 -9.52
N GLY A 103 -2.80 -5.31 -8.74
CA GLY A 103 -4.18 -5.41 -9.19
C GLY A 103 -4.51 -4.39 -10.30
N LEU A 104 -4.03 -3.15 -10.15
CA LEU A 104 -4.18 -2.11 -11.18
C LEU A 104 -3.42 -2.47 -12.47
N ALA A 105 -2.21 -3.02 -12.36
CA ALA A 105 -1.45 -3.49 -13.51
C ALA A 105 -2.17 -4.65 -14.22
N ALA A 106 -2.66 -5.64 -13.47
CA ALA A 106 -3.40 -6.77 -14.01
C ALA A 106 -4.68 -6.34 -14.75
N ALA A 107 -5.42 -5.36 -14.20
CA ALA A 107 -6.57 -4.78 -14.89
C ALA A 107 -6.15 -4.05 -16.18
N GLY A 108 -5.01 -3.36 -16.16
CA GLY A 108 -4.43 -2.71 -17.33
C GLY A 108 -4.06 -3.67 -18.44
N ASP A 109 -3.40 -4.77 -18.10
CA ASP A 109 -3.01 -5.82 -19.05
C ASP A 109 -4.24 -6.47 -19.68
N ALA A 110 -5.28 -6.76 -18.88
CA ALA A 110 -6.54 -7.28 -19.38
C ALA A 110 -7.18 -6.31 -20.40
N LEU A 111 -7.34 -5.04 -20.05
CA LEU A 111 -7.91 -4.03 -20.94
C LEU A 111 -7.02 -3.73 -22.17
N ALA A 112 -5.70 -3.88 -22.06
CA ALA A 112 -4.77 -3.69 -23.17
C ALA A 112 -4.95 -4.74 -24.27
N SER A 113 -5.28 -5.98 -23.89
CA SER A 113 -5.52 -7.09 -24.82
C SER A 113 -6.90 -7.09 -25.48
N ALA A 114 -7.81 -6.21 -25.03
CA ALA A 114 -9.19 -6.14 -25.50
C ALA A 114 -9.36 -5.41 -26.85
N ASP A 115 -10.50 -5.63 -27.49
CA ASP A 115 -10.89 -4.95 -28.73
C ASP A 115 -11.10 -3.44 -28.48
N LYS A 116 -10.33 -2.61 -29.20
CA LYS A 116 -10.36 -1.15 -29.08
C LYS A 116 -11.52 -0.48 -29.82
N SER A 117 -12.30 -1.24 -30.59
CA SER A 117 -13.55 -0.76 -31.17
C SER A 117 -14.71 -0.79 -30.16
N ASP A 118 -14.57 -1.52 -29.05
CA ASP A 118 -15.53 -1.48 -27.94
C ASP A 118 -15.33 -0.18 -27.12
N GLN A 119 -16.31 0.72 -27.18
CA GLN A 119 -16.26 1.98 -26.43
C GLN A 119 -16.17 1.74 -24.91
N ALA A 120 -16.73 0.65 -24.38
CA ALA A 120 -16.61 0.32 -22.97
C ALA A 120 -15.16 0.01 -22.57
N VAL A 121 -14.35 -0.58 -23.46
CA VAL A 121 -12.91 -0.80 -23.24
C VAL A 121 -12.19 0.54 -23.18
N VAL A 122 -12.50 1.47 -24.09
CA VAL A 122 -11.90 2.82 -24.10
C VAL A 122 -12.24 3.57 -22.81
N ASP A 123 -13.50 3.54 -22.39
CA ASP A 123 -13.97 4.17 -21.16
C ASP A 123 -13.33 3.54 -19.92
N ALA A 124 -13.21 2.21 -19.90
CA ALA A 124 -12.56 1.47 -18.82
C ALA A 124 -11.06 1.80 -18.71
N GLN A 125 -10.36 1.97 -19.83
CA GLN A 125 -8.96 2.43 -19.82
C GLN A 125 -8.83 3.85 -19.25
N ALA A 126 -9.69 4.78 -19.67
CA ALA A 126 -9.69 6.14 -19.13
C ALA A 126 -10.05 6.19 -17.64
N GLY A 127 -10.93 5.30 -17.18
CA GLY A 127 -11.20 5.08 -15.76
C GLY A 127 -9.97 4.55 -15.04
N LEU A 128 -9.35 3.50 -15.58
CA LEU A 128 -8.19 2.85 -14.99
C LEU A 128 -7.00 3.81 -14.86
N ASP A 129 -6.76 4.69 -15.83
CA ASP A 129 -5.70 5.71 -15.74
C ASP A 129 -5.88 6.62 -14.51
N LYS A 130 -7.13 6.97 -14.18
CA LYS A 130 -7.44 7.72 -12.96
C LYS A 130 -7.22 6.86 -11.72
N SER A 131 -7.59 5.58 -11.76
CA SER A 131 -7.32 4.62 -10.68
C SER A 131 -5.83 4.42 -10.45
N VAL A 132 -5.02 4.34 -11.50
CA VAL A 132 -3.56 4.22 -11.43
C VAL A 132 -2.94 5.45 -10.78
N LYS A 133 -3.36 6.64 -11.21
CA LYS A 133 -2.91 7.90 -10.59
C LYS A 133 -3.27 7.97 -9.09
N ALA A 134 -4.49 7.60 -8.72
CA ALA A 134 -4.90 7.51 -7.32
C ALA A 134 -4.17 6.39 -6.56
N GLY A 135 -3.81 5.29 -7.23
CA GLY A 135 -3.04 4.18 -6.66
C GLY A 135 -1.60 4.57 -6.35
N GLN A 136 -0.98 5.41 -7.18
CA GLN A 136 0.34 6.00 -6.88
C GLN A 136 0.29 6.83 -5.60
N ASP A 137 -0.79 7.56 -5.36
CA ASP A 137 -1.01 8.28 -4.11
C ASP A 137 -1.12 7.34 -2.91
N VAL A 138 -1.78 6.19 -3.05
CA VAL A 138 -1.81 5.15 -1.99
C VAL A 138 -0.40 4.60 -1.72
N VAL A 139 0.36 4.28 -2.77
CA VAL A 139 1.74 3.77 -2.63
C VAL A 139 2.64 4.79 -1.91
N ALA A 140 2.49 6.07 -2.24
CA ALA A 140 3.32 7.13 -1.70
C ALA A 140 2.92 7.58 -0.28
N LYS A 141 1.62 7.51 0.07
CA LYS A 141 1.07 8.15 1.27
C LYS A 141 0.68 7.21 2.42
N CYS A 142 0.66 5.88 2.22
CA CYS A 142 0.09 4.92 3.19
C CYS A 142 1.10 4.11 4.03
#